data_AF-A0A536A3E6-F1
#
_entry.id   AF-A0A536A3E6-F1
#
_cell.length_a   1.000
_cell.length_b   1.000
_cell.length_c   1.000
_cell.angle_alpha   90.00
_cell.angle_beta   90.00
_cell.angle_gamma   90.00
#
_symmetry.space_group_name_H-M   'P 1'
#
loop_
_entity.id
_entity.type
_entity.pdbx_description
1 polymer ?
#
loop_
_entity_poly.entity_id
_entity_poly.type
_entity_poly.pdbx_seq_one_letter_code
_entity_poly.pdbx_strand_id
1 'polypeptide(L)'
;MQESQELPLQQLAVYAAHNSIKGSSFKRNALLKPLDIILEELDRCKNPDDKKELAVIRAGTKELIFDHLARIAKEEYKPGQTKQSKINQYVDIFFDDVLEKDNHGKVNRLLSREKLIRAAYLFWVRQTWAEIFVSKGKAKDIAQATDELQKPDEDTGESTIEVDGE
;
A
#
# COMPACT_ATOMS: atom_id res chain seq x y z
N MET A 1 -21.29 1.26 25.02
CA MET A 1 -20.41 0.43 24.19
C MET A 1 -19.40 1.38 23.56
N GLN A 2 -18.15 1.37 24.01
CA GLN A 2 -17.09 2.13 23.35
C GLN A 2 -16.76 1.34 22.08
N GLU A 3 -17.24 1.80 20.92
CA GLU A 3 -16.65 1.41 19.64
C GLU A 3 -15.18 1.80 19.72
N SER A 4 -14.29 0.82 19.77
CA SER A 4 -12.88 1.06 19.46
C SER A 4 -12.84 1.61 18.04
N GLN A 5 -12.78 2.94 17.89
CA GLN A 5 -12.60 3.56 16.59
C GLN A 5 -11.22 3.17 16.09
N GLU A 6 -11.16 2.11 15.28
CA GLU A 6 -9.97 1.80 14.51
C GLU A 6 -9.66 2.98 13.58
N LEU A 7 -8.40 3.39 13.54
CA LEU A 7 -7.98 4.49 12.69
C LEU A 7 -8.24 4.13 11.22
N PRO A 8 -8.86 4.99 10.40
CA PRO A 8 -9.06 4.75 8.97
C PRO A 8 -7.83 4.23 8.22
N LEU A 9 -6.65 4.77 8.55
CA LEU A 9 -5.39 4.32 7.94
C LEU A 9 -5.01 2.88 8.33
N GLN A 10 -5.34 2.46 9.55
CA GLN A 10 -5.17 1.07 9.99
C GLN A 10 -6.14 0.16 9.24
N GLN A 11 -7.41 0.54 9.09
CA GLN A 11 -8.41 -0.22 8.34
C GLN A 11 -7.98 -0.41 6.88
N LEU A 12 -7.47 0.64 6.25
CA LEU A 12 -6.90 0.58 4.91
C LEU A 12 -5.75 -0.44 4.81
N ALA A 13 -4.81 -0.42 5.77
CA ALA A 13 -3.68 -1.34 5.82
C ALA A 13 -4.10 -2.80 6.01
N VAL A 14 -5.03 -3.04 6.93
CA VAL A 14 -5.62 -4.36 7.20
C VAL A 14 -6.31 -4.90 5.95
N TYR A 15 -7.13 -4.06 5.31
CA TYR A 15 -7.84 -4.41 4.08
C TYR A 15 -6.88 -4.77 2.95
N ALA A 16 -5.79 -4.00 2.79
CA ALA A 16 -4.76 -4.28 1.80
C ALA A 16 -4.10 -5.64 2.02
N ALA A 17 -3.73 -5.97 3.27
CA ALA A 17 -3.10 -7.25 3.62
C ALA A 17 -4.02 -8.45 3.32
N HIS A 18 -5.27 -8.41 3.79
CA HIS A 18 -6.23 -9.50 3.54
C HIS A 18 -6.53 -9.72 2.06
N ASN A 19 -6.48 -8.65 1.25
CA ASN A 19 -6.73 -8.73 -0.18
C ASN A 19 -5.46 -8.83 -1.02
N SER A 20 -4.29 -9.00 -0.41
CA SER A 20 -2.99 -9.06 -1.07
C SER A 20 -2.73 -7.87 -2.02
N ILE A 21 -3.17 -6.66 -1.65
CA ILE A 21 -2.94 -5.42 -2.42
C ILE A 21 -1.54 -4.91 -2.02
N LYS A 22 -0.54 -5.42 -2.72
CA LYS A 22 0.88 -5.14 -2.52
C LYS A 22 1.65 -5.51 -3.78
N GLY A 23 2.90 -5.06 -3.89
CA GLY A 23 3.86 -5.50 -4.90
C GLY A 23 4.19 -6.99 -4.86
N SER A 24 5.18 -7.41 -5.64
CA SER A 24 5.56 -8.82 -5.83
C SER A 24 6.10 -9.50 -4.56
N SER A 25 6.69 -8.74 -3.64
CA SER A 25 7.29 -9.24 -2.40
C SER A 25 6.59 -8.71 -1.14
N PHE A 26 7.10 -9.05 0.04
CA PHE A 26 6.70 -8.47 1.33
C PHE A 26 7.70 -7.40 1.82
N LYS A 27 8.60 -6.96 0.93
CA LYS A 27 9.57 -5.91 1.21
C LYS A 27 8.86 -4.57 1.37
N ARG A 28 9.52 -3.64 2.05
CA ARG A 28 8.99 -2.29 2.35
C ARG A 28 8.38 -1.62 1.12
N ASN A 29 9.16 -1.50 0.04
CA ASN A 29 8.73 -0.80 -1.17
C ASN A 29 7.55 -1.50 -1.86
N ALA A 30 7.52 -2.84 -1.84
CA ALA A 30 6.41 -3.59 -2.40
C ALA A 30 5.12 -3.40 -1.57
N LEU A 31 5.21 -3.39 -0.24
CA LEU A 31 4.06 -3.19 0.63
C LEU A 31 3.49 -1.77 0.52
N LEU A 32 4.35 -0.76 0.34
CA LEU A 32 3.92 0.63 0.23
C LEU A 32 3.42 1.01 -1.16
N LYS A 33 3.82 0.30 -2.23
CA LYS A 33 3.60 0.79 -3.59
C LYS A 33 2.16 1.19 -3.93
N PRO A 34 1.11 0.44 -3.53
CA PRO A 34 -0.28 0.87 -3.79
C PRO A 34 -0.66 2.17 -3.08
N LEU A 35 -0.19 2.39 -1.86
CA LEU A 35 -0.37 3.66 -1.14
C LEU A 35 0.44 4.77 -1.80
N ASP A 36 1.70 4.50 -2.18
CA ASP A 36 2.56 5.48 -2.84
C ASP A 36 1.96 5.97 -4.16
N ILE A 37 1.34 5.10 -4.96
CA ILE A 37 0.63 5.51 -6.18
C ILE A 37 -0.45 6.56 -5.87
N ILE A 38 -1.23 6.38 -4.80
CA ILE A 38 -2.27 7.35 -4.43
C ILE A 38 -1.64 8.67 -3.99
N LEU A 39 -0.61 8.61 -3.13
CA LEU A 39 0.05 9.80 -2.61
C LEU A 39 0.79 10.58 -3.70
N GLU A 40 1.48 9.90 -4.61
CA GLU A 40 2.17 10.48 -5.77
C GLU A 40 1.19 11.24 -6.68
N GLU A 41 0.00 10.68 -6.94
CA GLU A 41 -1.00 11.34 -7.79
C GLU A 41 -1.69 12.52 -7.07
N LEU A 42 -1.87 12.43 -5.75
CA LEU A 42 -2.36 13.57 -4.95
C LEU A 42 -1.34 14.71 -4.88
N ASP A 43 -0.05 14.41 -4.79
CA ASP A 43 1.03 15.42 -4.79
C ASP A 43 1.12 16.16 -6.14
N ARG A 44 0.80 15.46 -7.24
CA ARG A 44 0.74 16.04 -8.59
C ARG A 44 -0.55 16.81 -8.89
N CYS A 45 -1.55 16.73 -8.00
CA CYS A 45 -2.82 17.42 -8.15
C CYS A 45 -2.60 18.94 -8.13
N LYS A 46 -3.03 19.64 -9.20
CA LYS A 46 -2.84 21.08 -9.31
C LYS A 46 -3.87 21.84 -8.47
N ASN A 47 -5.09 21.32 -8.41
CA ASN A 47 -6.17 21.91 -7.63
C ASN A 47 -6.79 20.90 -6.65
N PRO A 48 -6.16 20.67 -5.49
CA PRO A 48 -6.63 19.68 -4.51
C PRO A 48 -7.97 20.03 -3.83
N ASP A 49 -8.46 21.26 -3.97
CA ASP A 49 -9.79 21.66 -3.47
C ASP A 49 -10.90 21.45 -4.52
N ASP A 50 -10.56 21.11 -5.78
CA ASP A 50 -11.55 20.76 -6.81
C ASP A 50 -11.97 19.29 -6.71
N LYS A 51 -13.23 19.08 -6.33
CA LYS A 51 -13.84 17.74 -6.23
C LYS A 51 -13.82 16.97 -7.55
N LYS A 52 -13.89 17.66 -8.70
CA LYS A 52 -13.82 16.99 -10.01
C LYS A 52 -12.42 16.46 -10.28
N GLU A 53 -11.39 17.23 -9.94
CA GLU A 53 -9.99 16.80 -10.07
C GLU A 53 -9.71 15.61 -9.14
N LEU A 54 -10.17 15.67 -7.88
CA LEU A 54 -10.07 14.54 -6.95
C LEU A 54 -10.82 13.29 -7.44
N ALA A 55 -11.99 13.44 -8.08
CA ALA A 55 -12.71 12.32 -8.64
C ALA A 55 -11.93 11.66 -9.80
N VAL A 56 -11.25 12.46 -10.63
CA VAL A 56 -10.37 11.95 -11.69
C VAL A 56 -9.17 11.22 -11.09
N ILE A 57 -8.51 11.78 -10.08
CA ILE A 57 -7.38 11.13 -9.39
C ILE A 57 -7.82 9.81 -8.74
N ARG A 58 -8.98 9.80 -8.06
CA ARG A 58 -9.55 8.59 -7.46
C ARG A 58 -9.80 7.50 -8.51
N ALA A 59 -10.34 7.85 -9.68
CA ALA A 59 -10.53 6.90 -10.77
C ALA A 59 -9.21 6.42 -11.37
N GLY A 60 -8.27 7.34 -11.64
CA GLY A 60 -6.97 7.04 -12.23
C GLY A 60 -6.11 6.15 -11.33
N THR A 61 -6.08 6.41 -10.03
CA THR A 61 -5.31 5.61 -9.06
C THR A 61 -5.80 4.16 -8.95
N LYS A 62 -7.11 3.89 -9.14
CA LYS A 62 -7.64 2.52 -9.23
C LYS A 62 -7.00 1.75 -10.38
N GLU A 63 -6.96 2.37 -11.56
CA GLU A 63 -6.38 1.75 -12.75
C GLU A 63 -4.85 1.61 -12.63
N LEU A 64 -4.16 2.65 -12.17
CA LEU A 64 -2.70 2.61 -11.98
C LEU A 64 -2.27 1.50 -11.01
N ILE A 65 -3.01 1.28 -9.92
CA ILE A 65 -2.75 0.17 -9.01
C ILE A 65 -3.05 -1.17 -9.69
N PHE A 66 -4.16 -1.31 -10.41
CA PHE A 66 -4.50 -2.54 -11.12
C PHE A 66 -3.43 -2.91 -12.15
N ASP A 67 -3.03 -1.97 -13.01
CA ASP A 67 -2.00 -2.15 -14.02
C ASP A 67 -0.65 -2.51 -13.40
N HIS A 68 -0.28 -1.82 -12.32
CA HIS A 68 0.93 -2.14 -11.58
C HIS A 68 0.94 -3.59 -11.10
N LEU A 69 -0.17 -4.04 -10.49
CA LEU A 69 -0.31 -5.41 -10.01
C LEU A 69 -0.38 -6.43 -11.15
N ALA A 70 -1.02 -6.09 -12.27
CA ALA A 70 -1.10 -6.94 -13.45
C ALA A 70 0.27 -7.16 -14.08
N ARG A 71 1.09 -6.10 -14.16
CA ARG A 71 2.43 -6.14 -14.74
C ARG A 71 3.40 -7.02 -13.95
N ILE A 72 3.28 -7.05 -12.63
CA ILE A 72 4.22 -7.79 -11.76
C ILE A 72 3.72 -9.19 -11.40
N ALA A 73 2.46 -9.52 -11.71
CA ALA A 73 1.90 -10.84 -11.46
C ALA A 73 2.49 -11.87 -12.43
N LYS A 74 2.72 -13.10 -11.95
CA LYS A 74 2.98 -14.23 -12.84
C LYS A 74 1.73 -14.52 -13.67
N GLU A 75 1.91 -15.11 -14.85
CA GLU A 75 0.84 -15.44 -15.80
C GLU A 75 -0.38 -16.11 -15.12
N GLU A 76 -0.12 -17.09 -14.27
CA GLU A 76 -1.13 -17.88 -13.54
C GLU A 76 -1.86 -17.12 -12.41
N TYR A 77 -1.37 -15.94 -12.01
CA TYR A 77 -1.95 -15.09 -10.97
C TYR A 77 -2.34 -13.71 -11.47
N LYS A 78 -2.51 -13.53 -12.78
CA LYS A 78 -2.94 -12.24 -13.33
C LYS A 78 -4.24 -11.78 -12.66
N PRO A 79 -4.32 -10.52 -12.23
CA PRO A 79 -5.48 -10.01 -11.52
C PRO A 79 -6.69 -9.96 -12.45
N GLY A 80 -7.79 -10.58 -12.04
CA GLY A 80 -9.08 -10.51 -12.74
C GLY A 80 -10.04 -9.50 -12.10
N GLN A 81 -11.32 -9.56 -12.51
CA GLN A 81 -12.37 -8.65 -12.02
C GLN A 81 -12.51 -8.62 -10.50
N THR A 82 -12.38 -9.77 -9.83
CA THR A 82 -12.43 -9.83 -8.35
C THR A 82 -11.33 -9.00 -7.71
N LYS A 83 -10.13 -8.99 -8.30
CA LYS A 83 -9.01 -8.19 -7.79
C LYS A 83 -9.24 -6.71 -8.07
N GLN A 84 -9.77 -6.37 -9.25
CA GLN A 84 -10.14 -4.99 -9.60
C GLN A 84 -11.16 -4.42 -8.61
N SER A 85 -12.22 -5.16 -8.28
CA SER A 85 -13.21 -4.74 -7.27
C SER A 85 -12.57 -4.47 -5.90
N LYS A 86 -11.63 -5.34 -5.48
CA LYS A 86 -10.89 -5.15 -4.23
C LYS A 86 -10.01 -3.90 -4.24
N ILE A 87 -9.35 -3.61 -5.37
CA ILE A 87 -8.55 -2.40 -5.54
C ILE A 87 -9.45 -1.15 -5.52
N ASN A 88 -10.60 -1.21 -6.19
CA ASN A 88 -11.58 -0.13 -6.16
C ASN A 88 -11.98 0.21 -4.73
N GLN A 89 -12.35 -0.81 -3.95
CA GLN A 89 -12.70 -0.64 -2.54
C GLN A 89 -11.52 -0.12 -1.69
N TYR A 90 -10.29 -0.59 -1.93
CA TYR A 90 -9.10 -0.07 -1.24
C TYR A 90 -8.90 1.43 -1.51
N VAL A 91 -9.00 1.86 -2.75
CA VAL A 91 -8.91 3.29 -3.11
C VAL A 91 -10.08 4.05 -2.51
N ASP A 92 -11.28 3.48 -2.55
CA ASP A 92 -12.47 4.12 -1.98
C ASP A 92 -12.34 4.35 -0.47
N ILE A 93 -11.84 3.37 0.30
CA ILE A 93 -11.52 3.53 1.73
C ILE A 93 -10.50 4.65 1.94
N PHE A 94 -9.46 4.73 1.10
CA PHE A 94 -8.47 5.81 1.23
C PHE A 94 -9.13 7.18 1.06
N PHE A 95 -9.92 7.38 0.00
CA PHE A 95 -10.53 8.68 -0.26
C PHE A 95 -11.62 9.01 0.75
N ASP A 96 -12.52 8.08 1.04
CA ASP A 96 -13.69 8.32 1.88
C ASP A 96 -13.36 8.40 3.37
N ASP A 97 -12.41 7.59 3.85
CA ASP A 97 -12.11 7.50 5.29
C ASP A 97 -10.80 8.21 5.63
N VAL A 98 -9.71 7.94 4.91
CA VAL A 98 -8.41 8.55 5.22
C VAL A 98 -8.37 10.02 4.81
N LEU A 99 -8.78 10.36 3.59
CA LEU A 99 -8.74 11.75 3.11
C LEU A 99 -9.93 12.56 3.64
N GLU A 100 -11.16 12.11 3.42
CA GLU A 100 -12.35 12.89 3.77
C GLU A 100 -12.61 12.94 5.28
N LYS A 101 -12.62 11.81 6.00
CA LYS A 101 -12.91 11.82 7.45
C LYS A 101 -11.73 12.29 8.31
N ASP A 102 -10.56 11.66 8.16
CA ASP A 102 -9.38 11.94 9.02
C ASP A 102 -8.63 13.22 8.66
N ASN A 103 -8.67 13.62 7.39
CA ASN A 103 -7.97 14.80 6.87
C ASN A 103 -8.94 15.92 6.45
N HIS A 104 -10.25 15.75 6.64
CA HIS A 104 -11.29 16.73 6.28
C HIS A 104 -11.25 17.15 4.81
N GLY A 105 -10.91 16.22 3.92
CA GLY A 105 -10.75 16.46 2.49
C GLY A 105 -9.54 17.33 2.13
N LYS A 106 -8.65 17.63 3.10
CA LYS A 106 -7.49 18.52 2.88
C LYS A 106 -6.25 17.72 2.47
N VAL A 107 -6.03 17.63 1.15
CA VAL A 107 -4.85 16.97 0.55
C VAL A 107 -3.55 17.52 1.11
N ASN A 108 -3.38 18.85 1.18
CA ASN A 108 -2.15 19.46 1.70
C ASN A 108 -1.86 19.05 3.16
N ARG A 109 -2.91 18.92 3.98
CA ARG A 109 -2.77 18.43 5.36
C ARG A 109 -2.34 16.97 5.40
N LEU A 110 -2.87 16.15 4.50
CA LEU A 110 -2.48 14.76 4.34
C LEU A 110 -1.00 14.65 3.93
N LEU A 111 -0.60 15.34 2.86
CA LEU A 111 0.76 15.31 2.31
C LEU A 111 1.82 15.89 3.27
N SER A 112 1.47 16.88 4.09
CA SER A 112 2.38 17.37 5.15
C SER A 112 2.79 16.28 6.16
N ARG A 113 2.02 15.18 6.24
CA ARG A 113 2.24 14.05 7.14
C ARG A 113 2.58 12.76 6.39
N GLU A 114 2.92 12.84 5.11
CA GLU A 114 3.13 11.68 4.22
C GLU A 114 4.12 10.66 4.80
N LYS A 115 5.26 11.12 5.32
CA LYS A 115 6.26 10.24 5.94
C LYS A 115 5.71 9.46 7.14
N LEU A 116 4.90 10.12 7.97
CA LEU A 116 4.25 9.50 9.12
C LEU A 116 3.18 8.52 8.66
N ILE A 117 2.34 8.90 7.68
CA ILE A 117 1.31 8.03 7.09
C ILE A 117 1.95 6.75 6.54
N ARG A 118 3.02 6.86 5.75
CA ARG A 118 3.76 5.69 5.23
C ARG A 118 4.30 4.80 6.34
N ALA A 119 4.95 5.38 7.35
CA ALA A 119 5.52 4.62 8.46
C ALA A 119 4.44 3.86 9.24
N ALA A 120 3.34 4.54 9.51
CA ALA A 120 2.24 3.99 10.26
C ALA A 120 1.50 2.90 9.46
N TYR A 121 1.14 3.17 8.19
CA TYR A 121 0.59 2.16 7.27
C TYR A 121 1.46 0.90 7.20
N LEU A 122 2.78 1.07 7.06
CA LEU A 122 3.72 -0.05 6.99
C LEU A 122 3.73 -0.87 8.29
N PHE A 123 3.58 -0.23 9.45
CA PHE A 123 3.47 -0.92 10.72
C PHE A 123 2.24 -1.85 10.73
N TRP A 124 1.05 -1.31 10.45
CA TRP A 124 -0.19 -2.10 10.50
C TRP A 124 -0.27 -3.18 9.42
N VAL A 125 0.20 -2.91 8.19
CA VAL A 125 0.17 -3.92 7.12
C VAL A 125 1.10 -5.09 7.45
N ARG A 126 2.26 -4.83 8.08
CA ARG A 126 3.20 -5.89 8.51
C ARG A 126 2.62 -6.71 9.65
N GLN A 127 2.05 -6.05 10.66
CA GLN A 127 1.38 -6.72 11.75
C GLN A 127 0.26 -7.64 11.23
N THR A 128 -0.58 -7.14 10.33
CA THR A 128 -1.65 -7.94 9.73
C THR A 128 -1.10 -9.13 8.93
N TRP A 129 -0.01 -8.95 8.18
CA TRP A 129 0.64 -10.06 7.48
C TRP A 129 1.23 -11.11 8.42
N ALA A 130 1.83 -10.69 9.53
CA ALA A 130 2.34 -11.60 10.55
C ALA A 130 1.21 -12.47 11.13
N GLU A 131 0.07 -11.87 11.46
CA GLU A 131 -1.13 -12.59 11.90
C GLU A 131 -1.66 -13.56 10.82
N ILE A 132 -1.66 -13.14 9.55
CA ILE A 132 -2.04 -14.00 8.41
C ILE A 132 -1.07 -15.17 8.25
N PHE A 133 0.24 -14.98 8.48
CA PHE A 133 1.23 -16.05 8.37
C PHE A 133 1.09 -17.07 9.49
N VAL A 134 0.88 -16.63 10.73
CA VAL A 134 0.63 -17.52 11.87
C VAL A 134 -0.65 -18.31 11.66
N SER A 135 -1.75 -17.65 11.29
CA SER A 135 -3.04 -18.33 11.05
C SER A 135 -2.99 -19.34 9.90
N LYS A 136 -2.09 -19.16 8.93
CA LYS A 136 -1.84 -20.10 7.82
C LYS A 136 -0.75 -21.14 8.12
N GLY A 137 -0.20 -21.17 9.34
CA GLY A 137 0.87 -22.09 9.73
C GLY A 137 2.20 -21.83 9.02
N LYS A 138 2.39 -20.65 8.42
CA LYS A 138 3.64 -20.25 7.75
C LYS A 138 4.69 -19.70 8.70
N ALA A 139 4.29 -19.36 9.92
CA ALA A 139 5.18 -18.88 10.99
C ALA A 139 4.73 -19.48 12.32
N LYS A 140 5.68 -19.59 13.26
CA LYS A 140 5.44 -20.16 14.59
C LYS A 140 4.67 -19.20 15.49
N ASP A 141 5.02 -17.93 15.45
CA ASP A 141 4.41 -16.86 16.23
C ASP A 141 4.51 -15.50 15.49
N ILE A 142 3.80 -14.49 16.02
CA ILE A 142 3.71 -13.16 15.41
C ILE A 142 5.06 -12.43 15.48
N ALA A 143 5.85 -12.66 16.53
CA ALA A 143 7.15 -12.00 16.70
C ALA A 143 8.12 -12.43 15.61
N GLN A 144 8.26 -13.74 15.38
CA GLN A 144 9.08 -14.28 14.31
C GLN A 144 8.64 -13.78 12.93
N ALA A 145 7.33 -13.81 12.65
CA ALA A 145 6.82 -13.35 11.36
C ALA A 145 7.04 -11.84 11.15
N THR A 146 6.93 -11.04 12.22
CA THR A 146 7.19 -9.60 12.17
C THR A 146 8.66 -9.30 11.90
N ASP A 147 9.57 -9.99 12.58
CA ASP A 147 11.02 -9.85 12.34
C ASP A 147 11.39 -10.17 10.89
N GLU A 148 10.84 -11.26 10.34
CA GLU A 148 11.05 -11.63 8.94
C GLU A 148 10.54 -10.56 7.95
N LEU A 149 9.39 -9.95 8.23
CA LEU A 149 8.83 -8.86 7.41
C LEU A 149 9.58 -7.52 7.56
N GLN A 150 10.33 -7.35 8.65
CA GLN A 150 11.10 -6.15 8.95
C GLN A 150 12.55 -6.21 8.46
N LYS A 151 13.07 -7.40 8.14
CA LYS A 151 14.43 -7.55 7.62
C LYS A 151 14.69 -6.53 6.50
N PRO A 152 15.77 -5.74 6.60
CA PRO A 152 16.14 -4.80 5.56
C PRO A 152 16.42 -5.57 4.27
N ASP A 153 16.26 -4.89 3.14
CA ASP A 153 16.72 -5.42 1.86
C ASP A 153 18.23 -5.67 1.99
N GLU A 154 18.66 -6.93 2.02
CA GLU A 154 20.05 -7.25 1.72
C GLU A 154 20.29 -6.72 0.31
N ASP A 155 21.13 -5.69 0.24
CA ASP A 155 21.61 -5.09 -0.99
C ASP A 155 22.41 -6.17 -1.72
N THR A 156 21.74 -6.96 -2.57
CA THR A 156 22.45 -7.71 -3.61
C THR A 156 22.94 -6.66 -4.59
N GLY A 157 24.06 -6.04 -4.22
CA GLY A 157 24.76 -5.06 -5.01
C GLY A 157 24.89 -5.57 -6.44
N GLU A 158 24.60 -4.68 -7.37
CA GLU A 158 24.93 -4.85 -8.76
C GLU A 158 26.37 -5.37 -8.86
N SER A 159 26.51 -6.55 -9.47
CA SER A 159 27.78 -7.02 -10.00
C SER A 159 28.26 -5.95 -10.98
N THR A 160 29.15 -5.07 -10.51
CA THR A 160 30.00 -4.29 -11.39
C THR A 160 30.83 -5.30 -12.15
N ILE A 161 30.50 -5.48 -13.43
CA ILE A 161 31.34 -6.20 -14.37
C ILE A 161 32.65 -5.41 -14.42
N GLU A 162 33.72 -5.98 -13.88
CA GLU A 162 35.08 -5.53 -14.15
C GLU A 162 35.29 -5.67 -15.66
N VAL A 163 35.31 -4.54 -16.37
CA VAL A 163 35.79 -4.48 -17.73
C VAL A 163 37.27 -4.13 -17.63
N ASP A 164 38.11 -5.16 -17.58
CA ASP A 164 39.53 -5.01 -17.86
C ASP A 164 39.67 -4.50 -19.30
N GLY A 165 40.18 -3.27 -19.43
CA GLY A 165 40.59 -2.68 -20.69
C GLY A 165 42.09 -2.48 -20.69
N GLU A 166 42.77 -3.29 -21.50
CA GLU A 166 44.18 -3.19 -21.91
C GLU A 166 44.55 -1.82 -22.51
#